data_AF-A0A7S2H5L3-F1
#
_entry.id   AF-A0A7S2H5L3-F1
#
_cell.length_a   1.000
_cell.length_b   1.000
_cell.length_c   1.000
_cell.angle_alpha   90.00
_cell.angle_beta   90.00
_cell.angle_gamma   90.00
#
_symmetry.space_group_name_H-M   'P 1'
#
loop_
_entity.id
_entity.type
_entity.pdbx_description
1 polymer ?
#
loop_
_entity_poly.entity_id
_entity_poly.type
_entity_poly.pdbx_seq_one_letter_code
_entity_poly.pdbx_strand_id
1 'polypeptide(L)'
;AVHRAQWAVLCKASTRASLLCQFMRRLTDPYATLGISRDASEAEIRVAWKKAALRTHPDKLQDDGSSFRAVQAAYEFLRDKCQAVNKRGGAKSGGAKGGSATSRSERAQQEQQQREQQREDFARGYAERAKKWAEQQRARQREYEWTRPKSWADKQQERHDERYRERYRSYVKQQRERERQEEERQQQQQQQRRQQPVCALG
;
A
#
# COMPACT_ATOMS: atom_id res chain seq x y z
N ALA A 1 -30.54 -77.74 -12.10
CA ALA A 1 -30.50 -77.24 -13.49
C ALA A 1 -31.51 -76.11 -13.62
N VAL A 2 -31.14 -75.03 -14.31
CA VAL A 2 -31.99 -73.92 -14.79
C VAL A 2 -32.53 -73.02 -13.65
N HIS A 3 -31.85 -71.96 -13.19
CA HIS A 3 -31.43 -70.73 -13.87
C HIS A 3 -32.56 -70.03 -14.63
N ARG A 4 -33.02 -68.89 -14.07
CA ARG A 4 -33.92 -67.84 -14.62
C ARG A 4 -35.34 -67.83 -14.06
N ALA A 5 -35.59 -66.90 -13.13
CA ALA A 5 -36.71 -65.97 -13.24
C ALA A 5 -36.53 -64.81 -12.25
N GLN A 6 -36.61 -63.59 -12.79
CA GLN A 6 -36.85 -62.31 -12.10
C GLN A 6 -35.61 -61.87 -11.29
N TRP A 7 -35.01 -60.70 -11.49
CA TRP A 7 -35.56 -59.35 -11.38
C TRP A 7 -34.91 -58.41 -12.40
N ALA A 8 -35.63 -58.10 -13.49
CA ALA A 8 -35.52 -56.79 -14.10
C ALA A 8 -36.51 -55.90 -13.36
N VAL A 9 -36.04 -54.80 -12.75
CA VAL A 9 -36.75 -53.53 -12.50
C VAL A 9 -35.96 -52.73 -11.45
N LEU A 10 -35.56 -51.51 -11.87
CA LEU A 10 -35.13 -50.36 -11.05
C LEU A 10 -33.66 -50.28 -10.60
N CYS A 11 -32.76 -50.07 -11.57
CA CYS A 11 -31.65 -49.14 -11.36
C CYS A 11 -31.82 -47.92 -12.29
N LYS A 12 -32.88 -47.13 -12.04
CA LYS A 12 -32.96 -45.74 -12.52
C LYS A 12 -32.17 -44.88 -11.53
N ALA A 13 -30.84 -44.99 -11.57
CA ALA A 13 -29.97 -44.10 -10.82
C ALA A 13 -30.09 -42.68 -11.40
N SER A 14 -30.83 -41.86 -10.65
CA SER A 14 -31.10 -40.44 -10.83
C SER A 14 -29.98 -39.64 -11.50
N THR A 15 -30.32 -38.94 -12.59
CA THR A 15 -29.51 -37.93 -13.30
C THR A 15 -28.90 -36.86 -12.39
N ARG A 16 -29.39 -36.68 -11.15
CA ARG A 16 -28.82 -35.75 -10.16
C ARG A 16 -27.45 -36.17 -9.64
N ALA A 17 -27.16 -37.47 -9.52
CA ALA A 17 -25.84 -37.96 -9.09
C ALA A 17 -24.77 -37.72 -10.17
N SER A 18 -25.15 -37.83 -11.44
CA SER A 18 -24.26 -37.56 -12.58
C SER A 18 -23.92 -36.06 -12.71
N LEU A 19 -24.90 -35.18 -12.47
CA LEU A 19 -24.68 -33.73 -12.46
C LEU A 19 -23.81 -33.26 -11.28
N LEU A 20 -24.02 -33.84 -10.09
CA LEU A 20 -23.19 -33.53 -8.91
C LEU A 20 -21.73 -33.99 -9.09
N CYS A 21 -21.50 -35.14 -9.72
CA CYS A 21 -20.14 -35.62 -10.02
C CYS A 21 -19.45 -34.77 -11.10
N GLN A 22 -20.17 -34.31 -12.14
CA GLN A 22 -19.64 -33.36 -13.13
C GLN A 22 -19.32 -31.99 -12.51
N PHE A 23 -20.17 -31.51 -11.60
CA PHE A 23 -19.96 -30.25 -10.90
C PHE A 23 -18.73 -30.30 -9.97
N MET A 24 -18.58 -31.40 -9.22
CA MET A 24 -17.39 -31.66 -8.39
C MET A 24 -16.09 -31.78 -9.22
N ARG A 25 -16.17 -32.38 -10.42
CA ARG A 25 -15.03 -32.43 -11.36
C ARG A 25 -14.66 -31.04 -11.92
N ARG A 26 -15.63 -30.13 -12.08
CA ARG A 26 -15.35 -28.75 -12.49
C ARG A 26 -14.76 -27.90 -11.38
N LEU A 27 -15.16 -28.14 -10.13
CA LEU A 27 -14.59 -27.47 -8.95
C LEU A 27 -13.13 -27.88 -8.67
N THR A 28 -12.75 -29.10 -9.09
CA THR A 28 -11.41 -29.65 -8.91
C THR A 28 -10.50 -29.47 -10.13
N ASP A 29 -11.05 -29.12 -11.30
CA ASP A 29 -10.28 -28.86 -12.51
C ASP A 29 -9.95 -27.36 -12.62
N PRO A 30 -8.68 -26.94 -12.45
CA PRO A 30 -8.29 -25.53 -12.50
C PRO A 30 -8.53 -24.88 -13.87
N TYR A 31 -8.56 -25.66 -14.96
CA TYR A 31 -8.88 -25.16 -16.29
C TYR A 31 -10.37 -24.86 -16.43
N ALA A 32 -11.23 -25.71 -15.84
CA ALA A 32 -12.68 -25.52 -15.84
C ALA A 32 -13.09 -24.32 -14.96
N THR A 33 -12.43 -24.13 -13.81
CA THR A 33 -12.65 -22.97 -12.92
C THR A 33 -12.35 -21.64 -13.61
N LEU A 34 -11.35 -21.59 -14.48
CA LEU A 34 -11.02 -20.41 -15.29
C LEU A 34 -11.78 -20.33 -16.62
N GLY A 35 -12.48 -21.40 -17.02
CA GLY A 35 -13.23 -21.47 -18.27
C GLY A 35 -12.34 -21.52 -19.52
N ILE A 36 -11.16 -22.14 -19.43
CA ILE A 36 -10.17 -22.22 -20.49
C ILE A 36 -9.92 -23.67 -20.95
N SER A 37 -9.42 -23.83 -22.18
CA SER A 37 -8.97 -25.13 -22.67
C SER A 37 -7.70 -25.59 -21.94
N ARG A 38 -7.45 -26.89 -21.93
CA ARG A 38 -6.21 -27.49 -21.39
C ARG A 38 -4.99 -27.16 -22.25
N ASP A 39 -5.21 -26.82 -23.52
CA ASP A 39 -4.17 -26.41 -24.47
C ASP A 39 -3.93 -24.90 -24.48
N ALA A 40 -4.54 -24.15 -23.54
CA ALA A 40 -4.42 -22.70 -23.48
C ALA A 40 -2.99 -22.25 -23.16
N SER A 41 -2.55 -21.20 -23.84
CA SER A 41 -1.24 -20.58 -23.63
C SER A 41 -1.19 -19.80 -22.31
N GLU A 42 0.02 -19.52 -21.80
CA GLU A 42 0.20 -18.72 -20.57
C GLU A 42 -0.46 -17.33 -20.68
N ALA A 43 -0.42 -16.74 -21.87
CA ALA A 43 -1.06 -15.46 -22.15
C ALA A 43 -2.58 -15.54 -21.99
N GLU A 44 -3.21 -16.62 -22.49
CA GLU A 44 -4.65 -16.85 -22.37
C GLU A 44 -5.07 -17.14 -20.93
N ILE A 45 -4.28 -17.92 -20.18
CA ILE A 45 -4.51 -18.16 -18.74
C ILE A 45 -4.54 -16.84 -17.96
N ARG A 46 -3.60 -15.92 -18.24
CA ARG A 46 -3.54 -14.60 -17.58
C ARG A 46 -4.73 -13.71 -17.94
N VAL A 47 -5.16 -13.72 -19.19
CA VAL A 47 -6.32 -12.93 -19.63
C VAL A 47 -7.62 -13.48 -19.04
N ALA A 48 -7.79 -14.81 -19.00
CA ALA A 48 -8.94 -15.47 -18.40
C ALA A 48 -9.03 -15.23 -16.90
N TRP A 49 -7.91 -15.33 -16.16
CA TRP A 49 -7.86 -14.99 -14.73
C TRP A 49 -8.28 -13.55 -14.46
N LYS A 50 -7.78 -12.56 -15.22
CA LYS A 50 -8.19 -11.16 -15.07
C LYS A 50 -9.69 -10.97 -15.27
N LYS A 51 -10.27 -11.62 -16.28
CA LYS A 51 -11.71 -11.58 -16.54
C LYS A 51 -12.52 -12.26 -15.43
N ALA A 52 -12.06 -13.41 -14.94
CA ALA A 52 -12.71 -14.13 -13.84
C ALA A 52 -12.66 -13.33 -12.52
N ALA A 53 -11.50 -12.77 -12.17
CA ALA A 53 -11.29 -11.96 -10.97
C ALA A 53 -12.18 -10.71 -10.93
N LEU A 54 -12.39 -10.04 -12.06
CA LEU A 54 -13.30 -8.89 -12.14
C LEU A 54 -14.77 -9.28 -11.96
N ARG A 55 -15.13 -10.53 -12.29
CA ARG A 55 -16.49 -11.08 -12.14
C ARG A 55 -16.75 -11.61 -10.73
N THR A 56 -15.73 -12.12 -10.04
CA THR A 56 -15.84 -12.71 -8.69
C THR A 56 -15.32 -11.80 -7.58
N HIS A 57 -15.09 -10.51 -7.86
CA HIS A 57 -14.56 -9.58 -6.88
C HIS A 57 -15.55 -9.37 -5.72
N PRO A 58 -15.11 -9.52 -4.44
CA PRO A 58 -15.99 -9.47 -3.26
C PRO A 58 -16.63 -8.09 -3.00
N ASP A 59 -16.15 -7.06 -3.68
CA ASP A 59 -16.74 -5.71 -3.62
C ASP A 59 -18.00 -5.58 -4.48
N LYS A 60 -18.14 -6.42 -5.52
CA LYS A 60 -19.29 -6.37 -6.46
C LYS A 60 -20.37 -7.37 -6.13
N LEU A 61 -19.98 -8.50 -5.55
CA LEU A 61 -20.88 -9.49 -4.98
C LEU A 61 -20.55 -9.57 -3.51
N GLN A 62 -21.51 -9.24 -2.64
CA GLN A 62 -21.44 -9.52 -1.20
C GLN A 62 -21.44 -11.06 -0.99
N ASP A 63 -20.36 -11.72 -1.39
CA ASP A 63 -20.09 -13.15 -1.26
C ASP A 63 -18.86 -13.31 -0.35
N ASP A 64 -18.72 -14.48 0.29
CA ASP A 64 -17.68 -14.77 1.29
C ASP A 64 -16.24 -14.84 0.70
N GLY A 65 -16.05 -14.38 -0.55
CA GLY A 65 -14.78 -14.45 -1.27
C GLY A 65 -14.35 -15.87 -1.62
N SER A 66 -15.18 -16.88 -1.36
CA SER A 66 -14.90 -18.30 -1.61
C SER A 66 -14.70 -18.57 -3.11
N SER A 67 -15.52 -17.95 -3.94
CA SER A 67 -15.41 -17.99 -5.41
C SER A 67 -14.09 -17.39 -5.91
N PHE A 68 -13.66 -16.29 -5.31
CA PHE A 68 -12.40 -15.62 -5.65
C PHE A 68 -11.18 -16.45 -5.23
N ARG A 69 -11.21 -17.02 -4.02
CA ARG A 69 -10.15 -17.92 -3.52
C ARG A 69 -9.96 -19.15 -4.42
N ALA A 70 -11.05 -19.74 -4.91
CA ALA A 70 -10.99 -20.87 -5.84
C ALA A 70 -10.35 -20.48 -7.19
N VAL A 71 -10.72 -19.34 -7.76
CA VAL A 71 -10.13 -18.80 -8.99
C VAL A 71 -8.63 -18.50 -8.81
N GLN A 72 -8.25 -17.97 -7.65
CA GLN A 72 -6.86 -17.67 -7.33
C GLN A 72 -6.01 -18.94 -7.20
N ALA A 73 -6.49 -19.94 -6.45
CA ALA A 73 -5.82 -21.22 -6.29
C ALA A 73 -5.62 -21.95 -7.64
N ALA A 74 -6.62 -21.87 -8.54
CA ALA A 74 -6.52 -22.43 -9.88
C ALA A 74 -5.42 -21.75 -10.72
N TYR A 75 -5.32 -20.42 -10.67
CA TYR A 75 -4.30 -19.66 -11.40
C TYR A 75 -2.88 -19.96 -10.90
N GLU A 76 -2.67 -20.01 -9.59
CA GLU A 76 -1.36 -20.31 -8.98
C GLU A 76 -0.84 -21.68 -9.45
N PHE A 77 -1.69 -22.70 -9.40
CA PHE A 77 -1.34 -24.05 -9.86
C PHE A 77 -0.96 -24.12 -11.34
N LEU A 78 -1.70 -23.42 -12.21
CA LEU A 78 -1.42 -23.40 -13.66
C LEU A 78 -0.14 -22.63 -13.99
N ARG A 79 0.09 -21.51 -13.29
CA ARG A 79 1.28 -20.69 -13.44
C ARG A 79 2.54 -21.48 -13.07
N ASP A 80 2.52 -22.21 -11.97
CA ASP A 80 3.67 -23.00 -11.53
C ASP A 80 4.00 -24.13 -12.50
N LYS A 81 2.98 -24.79 -13.08
CA LYS A 81 3.16 -25.78 -14.14
C LYS A 81 3.80 -25.21 -15.39
N CYS A 82 3.33 -24.04 -15.85
CA CYS A 82 3.90 -23.39 -17.02
C CYS A 82 5.36 -22.94 -16.77
N GLN A 83 5.64 -22.39 -15.59
CA GLN A 83 6.97 -21.96 -15.22
C GLN A 83 7.96 -23.14 -15.10
N ALA A 84 7.53 -24.29 -14.58
CA ALA A 84 8.35 -25.49 -14.49
C ALA A 84 8.76 -26.03 -15.87
N VAL A 85 7.89 -25.90 -16.88
CA VAL A 85 8.19 -26.29 -18.27
C VAL A 85 9.18 -25.31 -18.91
N ASN A 86 8.96 -24.00 -18.75
CA ASN A 86 9.84 -22.97 -19.31
C ASN A 86 11.27 -23.04 -18.73
N LYS A 87 11.42 -23.35 -17.43
CA LYS A 87 12.73 -23.51 -16.78
C LYS A 87 13.54 -24.71 -17.30
N ARG A 88 12.87 -25.74 -17.83
CA ARG A 88 13.53 -26.94 -18.37
C ARG A 88 13.93 -26.81 -19.86
N GLY A 89 13.44 -25.79 -20.58
CA GLY A 89 13.68 -25.60 -22.02
C GLY A 89 14.60 -24.45 -22.42
N GLY A 90 15.09 -23.63 -21.49
CA GLY A 90 15.73 -22.34 -21.80
C GLY A 90 17.13 -22.16 -21.24
N ALA A 91 18.11 -22.91 -21.75
CA ALA A 91 19.53 -22.63 -21.57
C ALA A 91 20.26 -22.71 -22.92
N LYS A 92 20.13 -21.66 -23.74
CA LYS A 92 20.94 -21.48 -24.94
C LYS A 92 21.63 -20.13 -24.86
N SER A 93 22.95 -20.22 -24.69
CA SER A 93 23.95 -19.17 -24.76
C SER A 93 23.90 -18.41 -26.08
N GLY A 94 24.10 -17.10 -26.00
CA GLY A 94 24.53 -16.25 -27.11
C GLY A 94 25.28 -15.07 -26.50
N GLY A 95 26.44 -14.63 -26.96
CA GLY A 95 27.23 -14.93 -28.14
C GLY A 95 28.18 -13.74 -28.23
N ALA A 96 29.44 -13.92 -27.82
CA ALA A 96 30.42 -12.85 -27.75
C ALA A 96 30.86 -12.42 -29.16
N LYS A 97 30.78 -11.12 -29.47
CA LYS A 97 31.44 -10.51 -30.65
C LYS A 97 32.44 -9.43 -30.24
N GLY A 98 33.59 -9.45 -30.92
CA GLY A 98 34.81 -8.67 -30.68
C GLY A 98 34.62 -7.16 -30.56
N GLY A 99 35.22 -6.58 -29.52
CA GLY A 99 35.42 -5.14 -29.29
C GLY A 99 36.60 -5.01 -28.33
N SER A 100 37.42 -3.98 -28.49
CA SER A 100 38.61 -3.74 -27.66
C SER A 100 38.24 -3.79 -26.18
N ALA A 101 39.05 -4.48 -25.35
CA ALA A 101 38.73 -4.79 -23.97
C ALA A 101 38.34 -3.54 -23.14
N THR A 102 38.97 -2.40 -23.42
CA THR A 102 38.67 -1.09 -22.81
C THR A 102 37.30 -0.55 -23.23
N SER A 103 36.99 -0.53 -24.53
CA SER A 103 35.68 -0.08 -25.03
C SER A 103 34.49 -0.94 -24.57
N ARG A 104 34.75 -2.24 -24.30
CA ARG A 104 33.72 -3.16 -23.79
C ARG A 104 33.50 -2.99 -22.28
N SER A 105 34.54 -2.71 -21.50
CA SER A 105 34.41 -2.41 -20.08
C SER A 105 33.73 -1.06 -19.83
N GLU A 106 34.02 -0.04 -20.65
CA GLU A 106 33.39 1.28 -20.56
C GLU A 106 31.91 1.24 -20.90
N ARG A 107 31.53 0.52 -21.97
CA ARG A 107 30.11 0.31 -22.32
C ARG A 107 29.37 -0.47 -21.23
N ALA A 108 29.98 -1.48 -20.62
CA ALA A 108 29.38 -2.23 -19.52
C ALA A 108 29.16 -1.34 -18.27
N GLN A 109 30.10 -0.47 -17.94
CA GLN A 109 29.96 0.51 -16.86
C GLN A 109 28.85 1.53 -17.17
N GLN A 110 28.77 2.03 -18.41
CA GLN A 110 27.71 2.93 -18.83
C GLN A 110 26.32 2.26 -18.78
N GLU A 111 26.22 1.00 -19.21
CA GLU A 111 24.97 0.23 -19.11
C GLU A 111 24.55 0.01 -17.65
N GLN A 112 25.52 -0.22 -16.75
CA GLN A 112 25.24 -0.35 -15.32
C GLN A 112 24.75 0.97 -14.73
N GLN A 113 25.40 2.10 -15.06
CA GLN A 113 24.98 3.43 -14.65
C GLN A 113 23.59 3.79 -15.19
N GLN A 114 23.29 3.48 -16.46
CA GLN A 114 21.98 3.71 -17.05
C GLN A 114 20.89 2.89 -16.36
N ARG A 115 21.17 1.62 -16.00
CA ARG A 115 20.23 0.79 -15.24
C ARG A 115 19.99 1.32 -13.83
N GLU A 116 21.03 1.85 -13.20
CA GLU A 116 20.92 2.48 -11.88
C GLU A 116 20.10 3.76 -11.95
N GLN A 117 20.38 4.66 -12.92
CA GLN A 117 19.57 5.85 -13.18
C GLN A 117 18.11 5.49 -13.46
N GLN A 118 17.83 4.48 -14.29
CA GLN A 118 16.47 4.02 -14.56
C GLN A 118 15.76 3.52 -13.29
N ARG A 119 16.48 2.83 -12.40
CA ARG A 119 15.96 2.38 -11.10
C ARG A 119 15.65 3.56 -10.19
N GLU A 120 16.54 4.54 -10.12
CA GLU A 120 16.36 5.75 -9.33
C GLU A 120 15.21 6.60 -9.86
N ASP A 121 15.12 6.83 -11.17
CA ASP A 121 14.02 7.55 -11.81
C ASP A 121 12.67 6.89 -11.54
N PHE A 122 12.63 5.55 -11.63
CA PHE A 122 11.43 4.79 -11.31
C PHE A 122 11.06 4.92 -9.83
N ALA A 123 12.05 4.81 -8.93
CA ALA A 123 11.86 4.96 -7.49
C ALA A 123 11.38 6.38 -7.13
N ARG A 124 11.97 7.42 -7.73
CA ARG A 124 11.56 8.82 -7.59
C ARG A 124 10.13 9.01 -8.06
N GLY A 125 9.78 8.50 -9.24
CA GLY A 125 8.42 8.58 -9.77
C GLY A 125 7.40 7.86 -8.88
N TYR A 126 7.76 6.72 -8.29
CA TYR A 126 6.90 6.02 -7.33
C TYR A 126 6.75 6.79 -6.03
N ALA A 127 7.86 7.31 -5.47
CA ALA A 127 7.86 8.11 -4.25
C ALA A 127 7.02 9.38 -4.39
N GLU A 128 7.12 10.10 -5.51
CA GLU A 128 6.29 11.29 -5.79
C GLU A 128 4.80 10.95 -5.86
N ARG A 129 4.42 9.85 -6.53
CA ARG A 129 3.03 9.38 -6.54
C ARG A 129 2.54 9.01 -5.13
N ALA A 130 3.40 8.38 -4.31
CA ALA A 130 3.09 8.04 -2.94
C ALA A 130 2.87 9.30 -2.06
N LYS A 131 3.71 10.34 -2.23
CA LYS A 131 3.53 11.64 -1.56
C LYS A 131 2.20 12.29 -1.95
N LYS A 132 1.90 12.40 -3.25
CA LYS A 132 0.63 12.97 -3.72
C LYS A 132 -0.59 12.21 -3.19
N TRP A 133 -0.52 10.88 -3.17
CA TRP A 133 -1.58 10.06 -2.59
C TRP A 133 -1.75 10.34 -1.10
N ALA A 134 -0.65 10.41 -0.33
CA ALA A 134 -0.69 10.75 1.09
C ALA A 134 -1.21 12.17 1.34
N GLU A 135 -0.85 13.14 0.50
CA GLU A 135 -1.37 14.51 0.53
C GLU A 135 -2.88 14.55 0.29
N GLN A 136 -3.39 13.79 -0.69
CA GLN A 136 -4.84 13.68 -0.91
C GLN A 136 -5.57 13.05 0.29
N GLN A 137 -4.99 12.04 0.93
CA GLN A 137 -5.58 11.45 2.13
C GLN A 137 -5.60 12.45 3.29
N ARG A 138 -4.51 13.18 3.51
CA ARG A 138 -4.43 14.27 4.51
C ARG A 138 -5.40 15.40 4.19
N ALA A 139 -5.56 15.76 2.92
CA ALA A 139 -6.53 16.76 2.48
C ALA A 139 -7.96 16.34 2.81
N ARG A 140 -8.33 15.09 2.48
CA ARG A 140 -9.64 14.52 2.86
C ARG A 140 -9.85 14.48 4.37
N GLN A 141 -8.84 14.11 5.13
CA GLN A 141 -8.93 14.10 6.60
C GLN A 141 -9.11 15.52 7.16
N ARG A 142 -8.37 16.51 6.64
CA ARG A 142 -8.55 17.92 7.03
C ARG A 142 -9.91 18.46 6.68
N GLU A 143 -10.42 18.13 5.49
CA GLU A 143 -11.76 18.52 5.06
C GLU A 143 -12.83 17.90 5.96
N TYR A 144 -12.69 16.61 6.29
CA TYR A 144 -13.55 15.95 7.26
C TYR A 144 -13.46 16.62 8.64
N GLU A 145 -12.26 16.90 9.15
CA GLU A 145 -12.05 17.54 10.45
C GLU A 145 -12.65 18.95 10.50
N TRP A 146 -12.57 19.70 9.39
CA TRP A 146 -13.14 21.04 9.27
C TRP A 146 -14.67 21.03 9.16
N THR A 147 -15.24 20.12 8.36
CA THR A 147 -16.70 20.00 8.18
C THR A 147 -17.39 19.27 9.33
N ARG A 148 -16.64 18.45 10.09
CA ARG A 148 -17.19 17.66 11.19
C ARG A 148 -17.68 18.58 12.32
N PRO A 149 -18.92 18.38 12.80
CA PRO A 149 -19.38 19.08 13.99
C PRO A 149 -18.53 18.69 15.21
N LYS A 150 -18.07 19.69 15.96
CA LYS A 150 -17.27 19.49 17.17
C LYS A 150 -18.06 18.66 18.19
N SER A 151 -17.42 17.61 18.70
CA SER A 151 -17.98 16.78 19.77
C SER A 151 -18.00 17.54 21.10
N TRP A 152 -18.71 17.00 22.09
CA TRP A 152 -18.69 17.54 23.44
C TRP A 152 -17.26 17.53 24.03
N ALA A 153 -16.47 16.50 23.77
CA ALA A 153 -15.09 16.40 24.22
C ALA A 153 -14.19 17.48 23.58
N ASP A 154 -14.34 17.71 22.28
CA ASP A 154 -13.61 18.77 21.55
C ASP A 154 -13.89 20.15 22.18
N LYS A 155 -15.15 20.42 22.54
CA LYS A 155 -15.55 21.67 23.22
C LYS A 155 -15.00 21.80 24.64
N GLN A 156 -14.84 20.70 25.38
CA GLN A 156 -14.21 20.72 26.71
C GLN A 156 -12.72 21.03 26.58
N GLN A 157 -12.05 20.39 25.62
CA GLN A 157 -10.63 20.59 25.36
C GLN A 157 -10.34 22.04 24.95
N GLU A 158 -11.16 22.62 24.06
CA GLU A 158 -11.01 24.03 23.68
C GLU A 158 -11.10 24.98 24.88
N ARG A 159 -12.01 24.74 25.82
CA ARG A 159 -12.10 25.56 27.05
C ARG A 159 -10.91 25.38 27.96
N HIS A 160 -10.36 24.17 28.05
CA HIS A 160 -9.14 23.93 28.80
C HIS A 160 -7.96 24.68 28.17
N ASP A 161 -7.80 24.55 26.85
CA ASP A 161 -6.72 25.19 26.10
C ASP A 161 -6.82 26.71 26.12
N GLU A 162 -8.03 27.27 26.07
CA GLU A 162 -8.26 28.70 26.20
C GLU A 162 -7.87 29.21 27.59
N ARG A 163 -8.28 28.50 28.65
CA ARG A 163 -7.89 28.80 30.02
C ARG A 163 -6.37 28.71 30.22
N TYR A 164 -5.73 27.74 29.56
CA TYR A 164 -4.27 27.60 29.58
C TYR A 164 -3.58 28.74 28.81
N ARG A 165 -4.06 29.08 27.61
CA ARG A 165 -3.54 30.20 26.80
C ARG A 165 -3.64 31.51 27.54
N GLU A 166 -4.75 31.78 28.21
CA GLU A 166 -4.94 33.01 28.97
C GLU A 166 -4.00 33.09 30.16
N ARG A 167 -3.85 31.98 30.90
CA ARG A 167 -2.85 31.88 31.97
C ARG A 167 -1.43 32.13 31.45
N TYR A 168 -1.08 31.53 30.32
CA TYR A 168 0.23 31.70 29.70
C TYR A 168 0.45 33.15 29.22
N ARG A 169 -0.56 33.78 28.59
CA ARG A 169 -0.51 35.20 28.21
C ARG A 169 -0.29 36.11 29.42
N SER A 170 -0.99 35.85 30.52
CA SER A 170 -0.83 36.60 31.77
C SER A 170 0.58 36.42 32.34
N TYR A 171 1.09 35.19 32.34
CA TYR A 171 2.46 34.90 32.79
C TYR A 171 3.50 35.66 31.98
N VAL A 172 3.43 35.61 30.63
CA VAL A 172 4.37 36.33 29.76
C VAL A 172 4.25 37.84 29.95
N LYS A 173 3.04 38.38 30.14
CA LYS A 173 2.83 39.80 30.42
C LYS A 173 3.50 40.21 31.73
N GLN A 174 3.31 39.43 32.79
CA GLN A 174 3.93 39.69 34.10
C GLN A 174 5.46 39.60 34.05
N GLN A 175 6.02 38.65 33.28
CA GLN A 175 7.47 38.55 33.09
C GLN A 175 8.02 39.83 32.44
N ARG A 176 7.43 40.26 31.32
CA ARG A 176 7.85 41.50 30.64
C ARG A 176 7.71 42.75 31.51
N GLU A 177 6.69 42.80 32.38
CA GLU A 177 6.49 43.91 33.30
C GLU A 177 7.54 43.92 34.42
N ARG A 178 7.90 42.74 34.94
CA ARG A 178 9.00 42.60 35.93
C ARG A 178 10.34 43.04 35.33
N GLU A 179 10.64 42.60 34.11
CA GLU A 179 11.84 43.02 33.38
C GLU A 179 11.88 44.54 33.20
N ARG A 180 10.78 45.15 32.75
CA ARG A 180 10.67 46.62 32.60
C ARG A 180 10.90 47.35 33.92
N GLN A 181 10.27 46.90 35.01
CA GLN A 181 10.46 47.52 36.32
C GLN A 181 11.89 47.37 36.83
N GLU A 182 12.56 46.26 36.51
CA GLU A 182 13.96 46.05 36.86
C GLU A 182 14.88 46.97 36.08
N GLU A 183 14.65 47.13 34.77
CA GLU A 183 15.37 48.10 33.93
C GLU A 183 15.18 49.54 34.45
N GLU A 184 13.95 49.93 34.80
CA GLU A 184 13.66 51.24 35.38
C GLU A 184 14.40 51.46 36.70
N ARG A 185 14.42 50.46 37.60
CA ARG A 185 15.19 50.52 38.85
C ARG A 185 16.69 50.66 38.59
N GLN A 186 17.24 49.91 37.64
CA GLN A 186 18.66 49.98 37.27
C GLN A 186 19.01 51.36 36.69
N GLN A 187 18.15 51.91 35.82
CA GLN A 187 18.32 53.25 35.27
C GLN A 187 18.27 54.33 36.36
N GLN A 188 17.32 54.26 37.29
CA GLN A 188 17.24 55.18 38.42
C GLN A 188 18.49 55.10 39.30
N GLN A 189 18.97 53.89 39.61
CA GLN A 189 20.20 53.70 40.38
C GLN A 189 21.42 54.25 39.65
N GLN A 190 21.50 54.07 38.33
CA GLN A 190 22.57 54.63 37.50
C GLN A 190 22.51 56.16 37.45
N GLN A 191 21.33 56.75 37.33
CA GLN A 191 21.14 58.20 37.40
C GLN A 191 21.55 58.75 38.77
N GLN A 192 21.14 58.10 39.86
CA GLN A 192 21.57 58.47 41.22
C GLN A 192 23.09 58.41 41.37
N ARG A 193 23.75 57.35 40.86
CA ARG A 193 25.22 57.24 40.86
C ARG A 193 25.90 58.36 40.06
N ARG A 194 25.35 58.75 38.90
CA ARG A 194 25.88 59.87 38.09
C ARG A 194 25.73 61.23 38.79
N GLN A 195 24.68 61.39 39.58
CA GLN A 195 24.41 62.62 40.34
C GLN A 195 25.20 62.69 41.66
N GLN A 196 25.87 61.60 42.09
CA GLN A 196 26.75 61.69 43.25
C GLN A 196 28.02 62.49 42.88
N PRO A 197 28.40 63.49 43.68
CA PRO A 197 29.64 64.22 43.43
C PRO A 197 30.81 63.25 43.58
N VAL A 198 31.65 63.13 42.54
CA VAL A 198 32.95 62.48 42.67
C VAL A 198 33.78 63.34 43.63
N CYS A 199 33.79 62.98 44.90
CA CYS A 199 34.76 63.53 45.86
C CYS A 199 36.15 63.18 45.33
N ALA A 200 36.82 64.15 44.71
CA ALA A 200 38.19 64.06 44.28
C ALA A 200 39.06 63.75 45.52
N LEU A 201 39.67 62.57 45.52
CA LEU A 201 40.70 62.18 46.48
C LEU A 201 41.90 63.12 46.29
N GLY A 202 42.15 63.97 47.29
CA GLY A 202 43.37 64.75 47.46
C GLY A 202 44.32 64.07 48.43
#